data_AF-A0A3B9W6Q8-F1
#
_entry.id   AF-A0A3B9W6Q8-F1
#
_cell.length_a   1.000
_cell.length_b   1.000
_cell.length_c   1.000
_cell.angle_alpha   90.00
_cell.angle_beta   90.00
_cell.angle_gamma   90.00
#
_symmetry.space_group_name_H-M   'P 1'
#
loop_
_entity.id
_entity.type
_entity.pdbx_description
1 polymer ?
#
loop_
_entity_poly.entity_id
_entity_poly.type
_entity_poly.pdbx_seq_one_letter_code
_entity_poly.pdbx_strand_id
1 'polypeptide(L)' 'MSTSAGRDHPSTSLYTDHYELTMLQASLHSGAAHRRSVFEAFARRLPDGRRYGIVAGTGRLL' A
#
# COMPACT_ATOMS: atom_id res chain seq x y z
N MET A 1 33.87 8.68 11.75
CA MET A 1 33.23 7.37 11.48
C MET A 1 31.89 7.36 12.19
N SER A 2 30.81 7.78 11.51
CA SER A 2 29.46 7.76 12.09
C SER A 2 28.79 6.47 11.65
N THR A 3 28.64 5.53 12.57
CA THR A 3 27.86 4.31 12.37
C THR A 3 26.40 4.69 12.17
N SER A 4 25.89 4.62 10.94
CA SER A 4 24.45 4.57 10.70
C SER A 4 23.96 3.29 11.36
N ALA A 5 23.31 3.41 12.52
CA ALA A 5 22.51 2.31 13.04
C ALA A 5 21.48 1.98 11.95
N GLY A 6 21.74 0.89 11.23
CA GLY A 6 20.81 0.36 10.24
C GLY A 6 19.47 0.16 10.93
N ARG A 7 18.39 0.54 10.27
CA ARG A 7 17.06 0.17 10.73
C ARG A 7 16.98 -1.36 10.70
N ASP A 8 17.17 -2.00 11.84
CA ASP A 8 16.85 -3.42 12.06
C ASP A 8 15.32 -3.60 12.18
N HIS A 9 14.57 -2.99 11.26
CA HIS A 9 13.17 -3.29 11.03
C HIS A 9 13.06 -3.69 9.57
N PRO A 10 12.49 -4.87 9.27
CA PRO A 10 12.30 -5.30 7.90
C PRO A 10 11.52 -4.23 7.14
N SER A 11 12.10 -3.75 6.04
CA SER A 11 11.44 -2.78 5.17
C SER A 11 10.23 -3.45 4.53
N THR A 12 9.06 -2.85 4.67
CA THR A 12 7.83 -3.30 4.03
C THR A 12 7.65 -2.70 2.63
N SER A 13 8.63 -1.96 2.12
CA SER A 13 8.57 -1.25 0.83
C SER A 13 8.34 -2.17 -0.37
N LEU A 14 8.71 -3.45 -0.25
CA LEU A 14 8.52 -4.46 -1.30
C LEU A 14 7.43 -5.49 -0.95
N TYR A 15 6.62 -5.24 0.09
CA TYR A 15 5.44 -6.07 0.40
C TYR A 15 4.26 -5.64 -0.47
N THR A 16 4.39 -5.88 -1.77
CA THR A 16 3.45 -5.54 -2.84
C THR A 16 3.51 -6.60 -3.93
N ASP A 17 2.46 -6.71 -4.75
CA ASP A 17 2.46 -7.55 -5.94
C ASP A 17 3.35 -6.93 -7.04
N HIS A 18 4.03 -7.77 -7.81
CA HIS A 18 4.91 -7.33 -8.91
C HIS A 18 4.19 -6.45 -9.95
N TYR A 19 2.87 -6.62 -10.09
CA TYR A 19 2.03 -5.77 -10.92
C TYR A 19 2.16 -4.29 -10.56
N GLU A 20 2.20 -3.93 -9.27
CA GLU A 20 2.27 -2.53 -8.86
C GLU A 20 3.60 -1.88 -9.24
N LEU A 21 4.71 -2.63 -9.16
CA LEU A 21 6.03 -2.15 -9.57
C LEU A 21 6.12 -1.90 -11.07
N THR A 22 5.60 -2.83 -11.86
CA THR A 22 5.57 -2.68 -13.33
C THR A 22 4.63 -1.53 -13.76
N MET A 23 3.51 -1.35 -13.08
CA MET A 23 2.63 -0.19 -13.27
C MET A 23 3.32 1.13 -12.91
N LEU A 24 4.03 1.19 -11.79
CA LEU A 24 4.79 2.38 -11.40
C LEU A 24 5.82 2.76 -12.47
N GLN A 25 6.59 1.78 -12.94
CA GLN A 25 7.57 1.99 -14.02
C GLN A 25 6.90 2.52 -15.30
N ALA A 26 5.77 1.94 -15.72
CA ALA A 26 5.02 2.40 -16.88
C ALA A 26 4.45 3.82 -16.69
N SER A 27 3.98 4.15 -15.49
CA SER A 27 3.44 5.47 -15.15
C SER A 27 4.51 6.57 -15.20
N LEU A 28 5.73 6.25 -14.77
CA LEU A 28 6.88 7.16 -14.87
C LEU A 28 7.28 7.38 -16.32
N HIS A 29 7.40 6.30 -17.09
CA HIS A 29 7.79 6.38 -18.51
C HIS A 29 6.76 7.15 -19.36
N SER A 30 5.47 6.99 -19.08
CA SER A 30 4.38 7.68 -19.78
C SER A 30 4.12 9.12 -19.30
N GLY A 31 4.81 9.58 -18.24
CA GLY A 31 4.54 10.86 -17.59
C GLY A 31 3.22 10.91 -16.81
N ALA A 32 2.53 9.78 -16.67
CA ALA A 32 1.26 9.67 -15.93
C ALA A 32 1.45 9.64 -14.41
N ALA A 33 2.66 9.39 -13.90
CA ALA A 33 2.96 9.24 -12.47
C ALA A 33 2.53 10.44 -11.60
N HIS A 34 2.43 11.63 -12.18
CA HIS A 34 2.06 12.85 -11.46
C HIS A 34 0.57 13.21 -11.58
N ARG A 35 -0.24 12.35 -12.23
CA ARG A 35 -1.69 12.57 -12.31
C ARG A 35 -2.31 12.40 -10.94
N ARG A 36 -3.19 13.33 -10.56
CA ARG A 36 -3.99 13.19 -9.35
C ARG A 36 -4.95 12.01 -9.51
N SER A 37 -4.87 11.08 -8.57
CA SER A 37 -5.67 9.86 -8.54
C SER A 37 -6.26 9.65 -7.15
N VAL A 38 -7.42 9.01 -7.09
CA VAL A 38 -8.09 8.60 -5.85
C VAL A 38 -8.27 7.08 -5.90
N PHE A 39 -8.02 6.42 -4.77
CA PHE A 39 -8.22 4.98 -4.61
C PHE A 39 -9.21 4.75 -3.46
N GLU A 40 -10.14 3.82 -3.66
CA GLU A 40 -11.13 3.45 -2.66
C GLU A 40 -10.93 2.00 -2.23
N ALA A 41 -11.00 1.76 -0.92
CA ALA A 41 -10.95 0.42 -0.35
C ALA A 41 -12.31 0.08 0.26
N PHE A 42 -12.94 -0.99 -0.24
CA PHE A 42 -14.23 -1.48 0.26
C PHE A 42 -14.29 -3.01 0.23
N ALA A 43 -15.08 -3.59 1.13
CA ALA A 43 -15.39 -5.00 1.09
C ALA A 43 -16.64 -5.24 0.22
N ARG A 44 -16.62 -6.27 -0.63
CA ARG A 44 -17.77 -6.64 -1.48
C ARG A 44 -18.88 -7.36 -0.72
N ARG A 45 -18.57 -7.98 0.42
CA ARG A 45 -19.49 -8.72 1.27
C ARG A 45 -18.91 -8.88 2.67
N LEU A 46 -19.78 -8.95 3.67
CA LEU A 46 -19.41 -9.32 5.04
C LEU A 46 -19.32 -10.85 5.19
N PRO A 47 -18.46 -11.37 6.09
CA PRO A 47 -18.46 -12.80 6.42
C PRO A 47 -19.85 -13.28 6.85
N ASP A 48 -20.14 -14.56 6.62
CA ASP A 48 -21.45 -15.12 6.90
C ASP A 48 -21.93 -14.88 8.32
N GLY A 49 -23.23 -14.55 8.46
CA GLY A 49 -23.86 -14.23 9.73
C GLY A 49 -23.53 -12.85 10.29
N ARG A 50 -22.71 -12.02 9.63
CA ARG A 50 -22.37 -10.66 10.10
C ARG A 50 -23.21 -9.58 9.41
N ARG A 51 -23.77 -8.68 10.22
CA ARG A 51 -24.52 -7.49 9.76
C ARG A 51 -23.70 -6.20 9.72
N TYR A 52 -22.50 -6.22 10.31
CA TYR A 52 -21.61 -5.06 10.35
C TYR A 52 -20.14 -5.51 10.25
N GLY A 53 -19.29 -4.60 9.78
CA GLY A 53 -17.84 -4.69 9.83
C GLY A 53 -17.27 -3.72 10.86
N ILE A 54 -16.04 -3.98 11.30
CA ILE A 54 -15.27 -3.06 12.14
C ILE A 54 -14.03 -2.65 11.34
N VAL A 55 -13.77 -1.35 11.25
CA VAL A 55 -12.54 -0.82 10.68
C VAL A 55 -11.48 -0.78 11.77
N ALA A 56 -10.33 -1.39 11.51
CA ALA A 56 -9.20 -1.43 12.42
C ALA A 56 -7.88 -1.40 11.62
N GLY A 57 -6.78 -1.04 12.26
CA GLY A 57 -5.44 -1.05 11.64
C GLY A 57 -5.09 0.19 10.81
N THR A 58 -5.90 1.25 10.84
CA THR A 58 -5.61 2.51 10.15
C THR A 58 -4.29 3.14 10.60
N GLY A 59 -3.97 3.07 11.90
CA GLY A 59 -2.69 3.55 12.43
C GLY A 59 -1.45 2.72 12.03
N ARG A 60 -1.63 1.58 11.35
CA ARG A 60 -0.53 0.85 10.70
C ARG A 60 -0.33 1.28 9.25
N LEU A 61 -1.35 1.86 8.64
CA LEU A 61 -1.37 2.25 7.23
C LEU A 61 -0.88 3.70 7.01
N LEU A 62 -1.14 4.60 7.97
CA LEU A 62 -0.78 6.03 7.96
C LEU A 62 0.48 6.29 8.77
#